data_AF-A0A2E6FAG1-F1
#
_entry.id   AF-A0A2E6FAG1-F1
#
_cell.length_a   1.000
_cell.length_b   1.000
_cell.length_c   1.000
_cell.angle_alpha   90.00
_cell.angle_beta   90.00
_cell.angle_gamma   90.00
#
_symmetry.space_group_name_H-M   'P 1'
#
loop_
_entity.id
_entity.type
_entity.pdbx_description
1 polymer ?
#
loop_
_entity_poly.entity_id
_entity_poly.type
_entity_poly.pdbx_seq_one_letter_code
_entity_poly.pdbx_strand_id
1 'polypeptide(L)'
;MRLYDTARQEIVDLELGDHVRMYVCGITPYDSTHLGHAATYLTYDLIIRRLEDLGHTVELVRNVTDVDDSILPKARELGIDFLQLAESEINRFTQDMEALNTRPAALEPRATESIVGMIELIRGLESGGHTYTVDGVTYFDVTTFVSFGELSHLTNEEMTALAAERGGSPDDPRQRNALDFVLWQPSADDEPRWDSPFGAGRPGWHIECSAMSMDALGTTIDIHGGGEDLIFPHHECEIAQSESVTGVTFSRYWVHTGLVGYQGTKMSKSLGNLVFVSDLRQEIDPRAIRLALMAHHYRSNFEWFDEEASDAQSDLDRLVRAAGKADPVSHGPLVDEVRSALDDDLDTPRVRAALLGAAQSIEDGAGPPHRGCLVAAASLCGIDLH
;
A
#
# COMPACT_ATOMS: atom_id res chain seq x y z
N MET A 1 -8.76 -9.30 -15.77
CA MET A 1 -7.99 -9.57 -14.55
C MET A 1 -8.95 -9.83 -13.39
N ARG A 2 -8.61 -10.78 -12.52
CA ARG A 2 -9.32 -11.07 -11.28
C ARG A 2 -8.41 -10.81 -10.09
N LEU A 3 -8.97 -10.33 -8.98
CA LEU A 3 -8.27 -10.11 -7.71
C LEU A 3 -9.16 -10.53 -6.54
N TYR A 4 -8.53 -10.90 -5.44
CA TYR A 4 -9.22 -11.06 -4.16
C TYR A 4 -9.71 -9.72 -3.64
N ASP A 5 -11.03 -9.63 -3.42
CA ASP A 5 -11.67 -8.51 -2.77
C ASP A 5 -11.83 -8.84 -1.29
N THR A 6 -11.18 -8.04 -0.43
CA THR A 6 -11.21 -8.25 1.02
C THR A 6 -12.60 -8.12 1.62
N ALA A 7 -13.42 -7.19 1.15
CA ALA A 7 -14.77 -7.02 1.66
C ALA A 7 -15.67 -8.19 1.27
N ARG A 8 -15.50 -8.76 0.06
CA ARG A 8 -16.29 -9.91 -0.42
C ARG A 8 -15.73 -11.27 0.01
N GLN A 9 -14.48 -11.29 0.47
CA GLN A 9 -13.73 -12.49 0.84
C GLN A 9 -13.58 -13.54 -0.29
N GLU A 10 -13.57 -13.10 -1.54
CA GLU A 10 -13.44 -13.98 -2.70
C GLU A 10 -12.65 -13.32 -3.84
N ILE A 11 -12.15 -14.16 -4.77
CA ILE A 11 -11.53 -13.67 -6.01
C ILE A 11 -12.65 -13.29 -6.99
N VAL A 12 -12.67 -12.03 -7.41
CA VAL A 12 -13.70 -11.46 -8.29
C VAL A 12 -13.13 -10.95 -9.61
N ASP A 13 -13.95 -10.96 -10.65
CA ASP A 13 -13.66 -10.21 -11.88
C ASP A 13 -13.74 -8.70 -11.62
N LEU A 14 -12.71 -7.98 -12.04
CA LEU A 14 -12.69 -6.52 -11.96
C LEU A 14 -13.47 -5.93 -13.13
N GLU A 15 -14.60 -5.30 -12.82
CA GLU A 15 -15.44 -4.56 -13.76
C GLU A 15 -15.04 -3.08 -13.71
N LEU A 16 -14.04 -2.74 -14.53
CA LEU A 16 -13.40 -1.42 -14.56
C LEU A 16 -13.69 -0.71 -15.89
N GLY A 17 -13.78 0.62 -15.84
CA GLY A 17 -13.88 1.47 -17.03
C GLY A 17 -12.52 1.75 -17.68
N ASP A 18 -12.50 2.55 -18.74
CA ASP A 18 -11.27 2.93 -19.45
C ASP A 18 -10.28 3.68 -18.54
N HIS A 19 -10.80 4.45 -17.58
CA HIS A 19 -10.03 5.16 -16.55
C HIS A 19 -10.24 4.49 -15.19
N VAL A 20 -9.16 4.05 -14.55
CA VAL A 20 -9.17 3.36 -13.25
C VAL A 20 -8.57 4.27 -12.20
N ARG A 21 -9.34 4.60 -11.18
CA ARG A 21 -8.89 5.42 -10.04
C ARG A 21 -8.45 4.48 -8.92
N MET A 22 -7.17 4.55 -8.59
CA MET A 22 -6.54 3.67 -7.62
C MET A 22 -5.96 4.51 -6.48
N TYR A 23 -6.37 4.24 -5.25
CA TYR A 23 -5.76 4.82 -4.07
C TYR A 23 -5.01 3.75 -3.28
N VAL A 24 -3.77 4.03 -2.92
CA VAL A 24 -2.96 3.13 -2.09
C VAL A 24 -2.43 3.91 -0.89
N CYS A 25 -2.70 3.43 0.31
CA CYS A 25 -2.18 4.06 1.51
C CYS A 25 -0.65 4.16 1.48
N GLY A 26 -0.18 5.37 1.72
CA GLY A 26 1.22 5.75 1.63
C GLY A 26 2.02 5.42 2.87
N ILE A 27 3.23 6.00 2.93
CA ILE A 27 4.12 5.86 4.07
C ILE A 27 3.87 6.97 5.09
N THR A 28 4.18 6.66 6.35
CA THR A 28 4.54 7.68 7.34
C THR A 28 6.07 7.85 7.30
N PRO A 29 6.60 8.99 6.82
CA PRO A 29 8.01 9.14 6.49
C PRO A 29 8.88 9.47 7.72
N TYR A 30 8.85 8.60 8.73
CA TYR A 30 9.71 8.69 9.92
C TYR A 30 10.89 7.71 9.90
N ASP A 31 10.93 6.81 8.91
CA ASP A 31 12.01 5.87 8.68
C ASP A 31 12.04 5.46 7.19
N SER A 32 13.11 4.79 6.78
CA SER A 32 13.39 4.45 5.39
C SER A 32 12.57 3.27 4.87
N THR A 33 12.48 3.15 3.53
CA THR A 33 11.76 2.07 2.85
C THR A 33 12.31 0.70 3.20
N HIS A 34 11.54 -0.12 3.90
CA HIS A 34 11.87 -1.54 4.12
C HIS A 34 11.16 -2.45 3.11
N LEU A 35 11.56 -3.72 3.07
CA LEU A 35 11.00 -4.72 2.16
C LEU A 35 9.48 -4.88 2.25
N GLY A 36 8.88 -4.70 3.43
CA GLY A 36 7.42 -4.63 3.56
C GLY A 36 6.77 -3.59 2.63
N HIS A 37 7.27 -2.35 2.64
CA HIS A 37 6.80 -1.31 1.72
C HIS A 37 7.05 -1.70 0.25
N ALA A 38 8.24 -2.25 -0.05
CA ALA A 38 8.57 -2.68 -1.40
C ALA A 38 7.62 -3.75 -1.93
N ALA A 39 7.28 -4.76 -1.11
CA ALA A 39 6.33 -5.82 -1.45
C ALA A 39 4.93 -5.25 -1.72
N THR A 40 4.47 -4.35 -0.86
CA THR A 40 3.18 -3.68 -1.03
C THR A 40 3.14 -2.90 -2.34
N TYR A 41 4.08 -1.97 -2.57
CA TYR A 41 4.05 -1.12 -3.76
C TYR A 41 4.37 -1.87 -5.06
N LEU A 42 5.17 -2.94 -5.00
CA LEU A 42 5.36 -3.85 -6.14
C LEU A 42 4.06 -4.51 -6.57
N THR A 43 3.20 -4.90 -5.61
CA THR A 43 1.90 -5.49 -5.92
C THR A 43 1.04 -4.53 -6.75
N TYR A 44 0.90 -3.28 -6.30
CA TYR A 44 0.13 -2.28 -7.04
C TYR A 44 0.76 -1.91 -8.37
N ASP A 45 2.10 -1.87 -8.46
CA ASP A 45 2.80 -1.72 -9.73
C ASP A 45 2.44 -2.83 -10.73
N LEU A 46 2.35 -4.09 -10.28
CA LEU A 46 1.94 -5.21 -11.13
C LEU A 46 0.47 -5.12 -11.55
N ILE A 47 -0.43 -4.67 -10.67
CA ILE A 47 -1.83 -4.39 -11.01
C ILE A 47 -1.88 -3.32 -12.11
N ILE A 48 -1.20 -2.19 -11.90
CA ILE A 48 -1.18 -1.06 -12.86
C ILE A 48 -0.67 -1.54 -14.21
N ARG A 49 0.48 -2.23 -14.25
CA ARG A 49 1.07 -2.75 -15.49
C ARG A 49 0.13 -3.71 -16.21
N ARG A 50 -0.56 -4.58 -15.48
CA ARG A 50 -1.52 -5.53 -16.08
C ARG A 50 -2.73 -4.80 -16.64
N LEU A 51 -3.27 -3.82 -15.93
CA LEU A 51 -4.40 -3.00 -16.39
C LEU A 51 -4.02 -2.16 -17.61
N GLU A 52 -2.81 -1.59 -17.64
CA GLU A 52 -2.27 -0.90 -18.82
C GLU A 52 -2.14 -1.84 -20.03
N ASP A 53 -1.65 -3.08 -19.85
CA ASP A 53 -1.60 -4.08 -20.94
C ASP A 53 -3.00 -4.52 -21.41
N LEU A 54 -4.03 -4.40 -20.56
CA LEU A 54 -5.44 -4.60 -20.91
C LEU A 54 -6.07 -3.37 -21.59
N GLY A 55 -5.35 -2.25 -21.68
CA GLY A 55 -5.80 -1.02 -22.35
C GLY A 55 -6.43 0.04 -21.45
N HIS A 56 -6.40 -0.15 -20.12
CA HIS A 56 -6.85 0.86 -19.17
C HIS A 56 -5.80 1.97 -18.98
N THR A 57 -6.27 3.17 -18.62
CA THR A 57 -5.44 4.23 -18.04
C THR A 57 -5.64 4.20 -16.53
N VAL A 58 -4.56 4.05 -15.76
CA VAL A 58 -4.64 4.02 -14.29
C VAL A 58 -4.13 5.33 -13.71
N GLU A 59 -4.94 5.94 -12.86
CA GLU A 59 -4.58 7.10 -12.05
C GLU A 59 -4.34 6.62 -10.62
N LEU A 60 -3.05 6.46 -10.27
CA LEU A 60 -2.61 6.09 -8.93
C LEU A 60 -2.46 7.34 -8.07
N VAL A 61 -3.12 7.37 -6.92
CA VAL A 61 -2.88 8.34 -5.84
C VAL A 61 -2.35 7.61 -4.62
N ARG A 62 -1.29 8.15 -4.02
CA ARG A 62 -0.65 7.59 -2.83
C ARG A 62 -0.27 8.71 -1.88
N ASN A 63 -0.87 8.79 -0.70
CA ASN A 63 -0.61 9.89 0.21
C ASN A 63 0.78 9.84 0.88
N VAL A 64 1.08 10.89 1.63
CA VAL A 64 2.15 10.90 2.62
C VAL A 64 1.58 11.37 3.95
N THR A 65 1.69 10.54 4.99
CA THR A 65 1.28 10.87 6.36
C THR A 65 2.43 11.59 7.05
N ASP A 66 2.67 12.86 6.70
CA ASP A 66 3.78 13.68 7.19
C ASP A 66 3.50 14.37 8.54
N VAL A 67 2.40 14.04 9.19
CA VAL A 67 2.08 14.38 10.59
C VAL A 67 1.37 13.21 11.25
N ASP A 68 1.96 12.62 12.29
CA ASP A 68 1.42 11.42 12.95
C ASP A 68 2.07 11.20 14.32
N ASP A 69 1.44 10.40 15.18
CA ASP A 69 1.98 10.01 16.48
C ASP A 69 3.30 9.21 16.40
N SER A 70 3.64 8.66 15.24
CA SER A 70 4.89 7.93 15.01
C SER A 70 6.05 8.81 14.53
N ILE A 71 5.81 9.87 13.76
CA ILE A 71 6.87 10.78 13.27
C ILE A 71 7.32 11.79 14.34
N LEU A 72 6.39 12.30 15.15
CA LEU A 72 6.68 13.35 16.13
C LEU A 72 7.65 12.89 17.25
N PRO A 73 7.51 11.68 17.85
CA PRO A 73 8.50 11.17 18.79
C PRO A 73 9.85 10.91 18.15
N LYS A 74 9.88 10.45 16.89
CA LYS A 74 11.14 10.16 16.18
C LYS A 74 11.91 11.43 15.86
N ALA A 75 11.23 12.48 15.43
CA ALA A 75 11.82 13.80 15.22
C ALA A 75 12.44 14.34 16.52
N ARG A 76 11.75 14.19 17.66
CA ARG A 76 12.27 14.55 18.99
C ARG A 76 13.50 13.74 19.39
N GLU A 77 13.50 12.42 19.16
CA GLU A 77 14.65 11.55 19.42
C GLU A 77 15.90 12.00 18.62
N LEU A 78 15.70 12.35 17.35
CA LEU A 78 16.76 12.80 16.45
C LEU A 78 17.16 14.27 16.64
N GLY A 79 16.37 15.06 17.37
CA GLY A 79 16.60 16.48 17.58
C GLY A 79 16.47 17.33 16.30
N ILE A 80 15.59 16.92 15.37
CA ILE A 80 15.32 17.63 14.11
C ILE A 80 13.84 17.97 13.99
N ASP A 81 13.52 18.91 13.09
CA ASP A 81 12.13 19.24 12.76
C ASP A 81 11.44 18.06 12.05
N PHE A 82 10.16 17.83 12.34
CA PHE A 82 9.44 16.67 11.81
C PHE A 82 9.21 16.76 10.29
N LEU A 83 9.06 17.96 9.72
CA LEU A 83 8.97 18.15 8.27
C LEU A 83 10.34 17.91 7.61
N GLN A 84 11.42 18.29 8.29
CA GLN A 84 12.77 17.96 7.82
C GLN A 84 13.00 16.44 7.78
N LEU A 85 12.55 15.71 8.81
CA LEU A 85 12.58 14.25 8.82
C LEU A 85 11.74 13.69 7.66
N ALA A 86 10.48 14.14 7.55
CA ALA A 86 9.56 13.72 6.50
C ALA A 86 10.15 13.89 5.11
N GLU A 87 10.66 15.08 4.79
CA GLU A 87 11.31 15.38 3.51
C GLU A 87 12.48 14.42 3.22
N SER A 88 13.32 14.15 4.22
CA SER A 88 14.47 13.28 4.03
C SER A 88 14.08 11.83 3.72
N GLU A 89 13.04 11.31 4.38
CA GLU A 89 12.57 9.94 4.18
C GLU A 89 11.69 9.81 2.93
N ILE A 90 10.89 10.83 2.58
CA ILE A 90 10.17 10.90 1.28
C ILE A 90 11.19 10.81 0.14
N ASN A 91 12.28 11.59 0.19
CA ASN A 91 13.30 11.57 -0.85
C ASN A 91 13.97 10.19 -1.00
N ARG A 92 14.22 9.49 0.11
CA ARG A 92 14.74 8.10 0.07
C ARG A 92 13.72 7.16 -0.52
N PHE A 93 12.46 7.27 -0.09
CA PHE A 93 11.36 6.47 -0.60
C PHE A 93 11.17 6.62 -2.11
N THR A 94 11.17 7.85 -2.64
CA THR A 94 11.11 8.11 -4.08
C THR A 94 12.27 7.44 -4.81
N GLN A 95 13.50 7.58 -4.32
CA GLN A 95 14.68 6.94 -4.93
C GLN A 95 14.59 5.41 -4.93
N ASP A 96 14.09 4.82 -3.85
CA ASP A 96 13.93 3.36 -3.75
C ASP A 96 12.82 2.86 -4.69
N MET A 97 11.69 3.57 -4.80
CA MET A 97 10.60 3.26 -5.73
C MET A 97 11.03 3.39 -7.20
N GLU A 98 11.79 4.44 -7.53
CA GLU A 98 12.40 4.63 -8.85
C GLU A 98 13.39 3.51 -9.19
N ALA A 99 14.28 3.14 -8.24
CA ALA A 99 15.22 2.05 -8.42
C ALA A 99 14.51 0.71 -8.64
N LEU A 100 13.41 0.47 -7.93
CA LEU A 100 12.54 -0.68 -8.12
C LEU A 100 11.66 -0.59 -9.37
N ASN A 101 11.77 0.46 -10.20
CA ASN A 101 10.98 0.62 -11.43
C ASN A 101 9.46 0.52 -11.20
N THR A 102 8.95 1.07 -10.09
CA THR A 102 7.49 1.15 -9.88
C THR A 102 6.90 2.29 -10.74
N ARG A 103 5.66 2.12 -11.21
CA ARG A 103 4.90 3.22 -11.82
C ARG A 103 4.78 4.39 -10.84
N PRO A 104 5.00 5.65 -11.29
CA PRO A 104 4.85 6.81 -10.43
C PRO A 104 3.38 7.04 -10.08
N ALA A 105 3.11 7.57 -8.89
CA ALA A 105 1.80 8.09 -8.56
C ALA A 105 1.52 9.35 -9.38
N ALA A 106 0.27 9.53 -9.83
CA ALA A 106 -0.20 10.75 -10.47
C ALA A 106 -0.23 11.92 -9.48
N LEU A 107 -0.58 11.64 -8.22
CA LEU A 107 -0.57 12.59 -7.11
C LEU A 107 -0.08 11.92 -5.82
N GLU A 108 0.67 12.68 -5.02
CA GLU A 108 1.10 12.28 -3.68
C GLU A 108 0.69 13.33 -2.64
N PRO A 109 -0.61 13.41 -2.28
CA PRO A 109 -1.10 14.42 -1.35
C PRO A 109 -0.53 14.21 0.06
N ARG A 110 -0.25 15.31 0.75
CA ARG A 110 0.31 15.31 2.10
C ARG A 110 -0.75 15.60 3.15
N ALA A 111 -0.65 14.94 4.30
CA ALA A 111 -1.55 15.17 5.42
C ALA A 111 -1.49 16.64 5.90
N THR A 112 -0.29 17.20 6.03
CA THR A 112 -0.10 18.60 6.47
C THR A 112 -0.67 19.64 5.49
N GLU A 113 -0.81 19.29 4.21
CA GLU A 113 -1.37 20.16 3.17
C GLU A 113 -2.89 20.01 3.03
N SER A 114 -3.47 18.94 3.61
CA SER A 114 -4.87 18.55 3.40
C SER A 114 -5.79 18.85 4.58
N ILE A 115 -5.30 19.59 5.58
CA ILE A 115 -6.00 19.92 6.83
C ILE A 115 -7.37 20.57 6.60
N VAL A 116 -7.49 21.45 5.61
CA VAL A 116 -8.77 22.10 5.29
C VAL A 116 -9.81 21.07 4.83
N GLY A 117 -9.41 20.12 3.98
CA GLY A 117 -10.29 19.03 3.53
C GLY A 117 -10.73 18.13 4.69
N MET A 118 -9.80 17.81 5.60
CA MET A 118 -10.11 17.04 6.81
C MET A 118 -11.11 17.76 7.71
N ILE A 119 -10.92 19.06 7.95
CA ILE A 119 -11.86 19.86 8.75
C ILE A 119 -13.25 19.86 8.11
N GLU A 120 -13.36 20.05 6.79
CA GLU A 120 -14.65 20.04 6.10
C GLU A 120 -15.32 18.66 6.13
N LEU A 121 -14.54 17.58 6.03
CA LEU A 121 -15.07 16.21 6.19
C LEU A 121 -15.63 15.98 7.59
N ILE A 122 -14.92 16.40 8.64
CA ILE A 122 -15.39 16.30 10.03
C ILE A 122 -16.66 17.14 10.24
N ARG A 123 -16.77 18.32 9.64
CA ARG A 123 -18.00 19.14 9.69
C ARG A 123 -19.18 18.44 9.00
N GLY A 124 -18.92 17.74 7.90
CA GLY A 124 -19.91 16.89 7.23
C GLY A 124 -20.42 15.78 8.16
N LEU A 125 -19.48 15.07 8.81
CA LEU A 125 -19.79 14.03 9.80
C LEU A 125 -20.58 14.58 10.99
N GLU A 126 -20.19 15.74 11.53
CA GLU A 126 -20.89 16.40 12.64
C GLU A 126 -22.33 16.76 12.25
N SER A 127 -22.50 17.33 11.05
CA SER A 127 -23.82 17.69 10.51
C SER A 127 -24.72 16.46 10.29
N GLY A 128 -24.12 15.31 9.98
CA GLY A 128 -24.79 14.01 9.88
C GLY A 128 -25.08 13.33 11.22
N GLY A 129 -24.57 13.87 12.34
CA GLY A 129 -24.74 13.29 13.67
C GLY A 129 -23.82 12.09 13.95
N HIS A 130 -22.71 11.97 13.23
CA HIS A 130 -21.74 10.87 13.36
C HIS A 130 -20.61 11.16 14.35
N THR A 131 -20.58 12.35 14.96
CA THR A 131 -19.46 12.78 15.81
C THR A 131 -19.92 13.26 17.17
N TYR A 132 -19.00 13.23 18.13
CA TYR A 132 -19.14 13.95 19.38
C TYR A 132 -17.78 14.47 19.87
N THR A 133 -17.81 15.53 20.67
CA THR A 133 -16.59 16.14 21.22
C THR A 133 -16.62 16.10 22.75
N VAL A 134 -15.54 15.59 23.36
CA VAL A 134 -15.33 15.54 24.80
C VAL A 134 -13.90 15.98 25.10
N ASP A 135 -13.74 16.94 26.01
CA ASP A 135 -12.43 17.48 26.43
C ASP A 135 -11.51 17.91 25.26
N GLY A 136 -12.11 18.48 24.21
CA GLY A 136 -11.40 18.98 23.02
C GLY A 136 -10.99 17.90 22.01
N VAL A 137 -11.34 16.63 22.25
CA VAL A 137 -11.17 15.54 21.27
C VAL A 137 -12.49 15.26 20.59
N THR A 138 -12.49 15.26 19.26
CA THR A 138 -13.64 14.89 18.43
C THR A 138 -13.48 13.44 17.98
N TYR A 139 -14.46 12.62 18.32
CA TYR A 139 -14.52 11.20 17.95
C TYR A 139 -15.60 10.96 16.89
N PHE A 140 -15.40 9.92 16.09
CA PHE A 140 -16.46 9.29 15.32
C PHE A 140 -17.23 8.31 16.22
N ASP A 141 -18.55 8.38 16.22
CA ASP A 141 -19.44 7.46 16.94
C ASP A 141 -19.74 6.26 16.06
N VAL A 142 -19.02 5.14 16.24
CA VAL A 142 -19.18 3.98 15.36
C VAL A 142 -20.58 3.39 15.39
N THR A 143 -21.36 3.64 16.45
CA THR A 143 -22.73 3.13 16.57
C THR A 143 -23.70 3.79 15.60
N THR A 144 -23.29 4.91 14.99
CA THR A 144 -24.06 5.62 13.97
C THR A 144 -23.82 5.10 12.55
N PHE A 145 -22.85 4.20 12.36
CA PHE A 145 -22.53 3.57 11.09
C PHE A 145 -22.81 2.06 11.15
N VAL A 146 -23.92 1.63 10.54
CA VAL A 146 -24.48 0.27 10.74
C VAL A 146 -23.57 -0.85 10.18
N SER A 147 -22.80 -0.56 9.13
CA SER A 147 -21.93 -1.52 8.43
C SER A 147 -20.49 -1.54 8.96
N PHE A 148 -20.21 -0.95 10.13
CA PHE A 148 -18.86 -0.97 10.71
C PHE A 148 -18.40 -2.41 11.00
N GLY A 149 -17.29 -2.83 10.40
CA GLY A 149 -16.74 -4.19 10.51
C GLY A 149 -17.00 -5.06 9.29
N GLU A 150 -17.76 -4.59 8.29
CA GLU A 150 -18.06 -5.37 7.08
C GLU A 150 -16.84 -5.54 6.14
N LEU A 151 -15.83 -4.66 6.21
CA LEU A 151 -14.60 -4.87 5.45
C LEU A 151 -13.74 -5.96 6.08
N SER A 152 -13.52 -5.86 7.40
CA SER A 152 -12.59 -6.72 8.12
C SER A 152 -13.17 -8.09 8.50
N HIS A 153 -14.50 -8.19 8.60
CA HIS A 153 -15.23 -9.38 9.10
C HIS A 153 -14.82 -9.80 10.52
N LEU A 154 -14.27 -8.86 11.29
CA LEU A 154 -13.81 -9.10 12.64
C LEU A 154 -14.94 -8.96 13.65
N THR A 155 -14.85 -9.70 14.75
CA THR A 155 -15.72 -9.50 15.90
C THR A 155 -15.35 -8.21 16.64
N ASN A 156 -16.28 -7.67 17.44
CA ASN A 156 -15.98 -6.49 18.28
C ASN A 156 -14.80 -6.73 19.23
N GLU A 157 -14.62 -7.96 19.74
CA GLU A 157 -13.50 -8.31 20.62
C GLU A 157 -12.16 -8.21 19.87
N GLU A 158 -12.08 -8.78 18.67
CA GLU A 158 -10.90 -8.71 17.80
C GLU A 158 -10.61 -7.27 17.37
N MET A 159 -11.63 -6.52 16.95
CA MET A 159 -11.50 -5.10 16.61
C MET A 159 -10.99 -4.29 17.80
N THR A 160 -11.50 -4.53 19.01
CA THR A 160 -11.06 -3.80 20.21
C THR A 160 -9.59 -4.08 20.52
N ALA A 161 -9.19 -5.35 20.44
CA ALA A 161 -7.81 -5.76 20.67
C ALA A 161 -6.84 -5.16 19.63
N LEU A 162 -7.21 -5.18 18.34
CA LEU A 162 -6.41 -4.60 17.28
C LEU A 162 -6.36 -3.08 17.34
N ALA A 163 -7.46 -2.42 17.72
CA ALA A 163 -7.48 -0.98 17.93
C ALA A 163 -6.46 -0.58 19.01
N ALA A 164 -6.37 -1.33 20.12
CA ALA A 164 -5.35 -1.10 21.15
C ALA A 164 -3.91 -1.27 20.64
N GLU A 165 -3.65 -2.20 19.71
CA GLU A 165 -2.32 -2.40 19.11
C GLU A 165 -1.98 -1.32 18.08
N ARG A 166 -2.97 -0.80 17.35
CA ARG A 166 -2.79 -0.02 16.11
C ARG A 166 -3.21 1.45 16.27
N GLY A 167 -2.88 2.06 17.42
CA GLY A 167 -3.02 3.50 17.66
C GLY A 167 -4.37 3.97 18.21
N GLY A 168 -5.32 3.06 18.42
CA GLY A 168 -6.56 3.34 19.14
C GLY A 168 -6.38 3.35 20.67
N SER A 169 -7.43 3.75 21.38
CA SER A 169 -7.45 3.81 22.85
C SER A 169 -8.79 3.30 23.41
N PRO A 170 -9.10 1.99 23.26
CA PRO A 170 -10.42 1.44 23.60
C PRO A 170 -10.83 1.57 25.07
N ASP A 171 -9.87 1.80 25.96
CA ASP A 171 -10.09 2.01 27.39
C ASP A 171 -10.25 3.50 27.76
N ASP A 172 -10.22 4.42 26.79
CA ASP A 172 -10.36 5.86 27.04
C ASP A 172 -11.78 6.17 27.57
N PRO A 173 -11.93 6.67 28.82
CA PRO A 173 -13.24 6.93 29.42
C PRO A 173 -14.03 8.05 28.74
N ARG A 174 -13.40 8.81 27.83
CA ARG A 174 -14.08 9.81 27.00
C ARG A 174 -14.89 9.18 25.86
N GLN A 175 -14.53 7.96 25.45
CA GLN A 175 -15.22 7.24 24.39
C GLN A 175 -16.56 6.69 24.87
N ARG A 176 -17.59 6.79 24.02
CA ARG A 176 -18.91 6.19 24.27
C ARG A 176 -18.93 4.70 23.93
N ASN A 177 -18.11 4.30 22.97
CA ASN A 177 -17.86 2.94 22.54
C ASN A 177 -16.35 2.71 22.39
N ALA A 178 -15.85 1.54 22.79
CA ALA A 178 -14.42 1.18 22.73
C ALA A 178 -13.82 1.20 21.30
N LEU A 179 -14.66 1.21 20.26
CA LEU A 179 -14.25 1.30 18.86
C LEU A 179 -14.37 2.71 18.28
N ASP A 180 -14.85 3.69 19.06
CA ASP A 180 -14.86 5.08 18.63
C ASP A 180 -13.41 5.56 18.41
N PHE A 181 -13.18 6.22 17.28
CA PHE A 181 -11.84 6.66 16.89
C PHE A 181 -11.76 8.17 16.74
N VAL A 182 -10.56 8.70 16.94
CA VAL A 182 -10.29 10.15 16.90
C VAL A 182 -10.39 10.66 15.46
N LEU A 183 -11.15 11.74 15.27
CA LEU A 183 -11.18 12.55 14.05
C LEU A 183 -10.28 13.78 14.19
N TRP A 184 -10.28 14.41 15.37
CA TRP A 184 -9.47 15.58 15.69
C TRP A 184 -9.07 15.56 17.17
N GLN A 185 -7.83 15.90 17.49
CA GLN A 185 -7.35 15.97 18.87
C GLN A 185 -6.46 17.17 19.15
N PRO A 186 -6.42 17.66 20.41
CA PRO A 186 -5.48 18.70 20.80
C PRO A 186 -4.04 18.21 20.63
N SER A 187 -3.18 19.08 20.10
CA SER A 187 -1.74 18.83 20.02
C SER A 187 -1.08 19.15 21.36
N ALA A 188 0.01 18.44 21.69
CA ALA A 188 0.88 18.87 22.78
C ALA A 188 1.55 20.22 22.49
N ASP A 189 2.12 20.87 23.51
CA ASP A 189 2.71 22.21 23.38
C ASP A 189 3.85 22.29 22.36
N ASP A 190 4.57 21.18 22.17
CA ASP A 190 5.68 21.02 21.23
C ASP A 190 5.31 20.30 19.92
N GLU A 191 4.02 20.03 19.70
CA GLU A 191 3.50 19.39 18.48
C GLU A 191 2.89 20.41 17.50
N PRO A 192 2.87 20.10 16.19
CA PRO A 192 2.19 20.95 15.22
C PRO A 192 0.69 21.02 15.53
N ARG A 193 0.11 22.20 15.33
CA ARG A 193 -1.32 22.44 15.55
C ARG A 193 -1.88 23.38 14.50
N TRP A 194 -3.15 23.17 14.18
CA TRP A 194 -3.94 23.97 13.27
C TRP A 194 -5.19 24.47 13.97
N ASP A 195 -5.65 25.67 13.59
CA ASP A 195 -6.92 26.21 14.09
C ASP A 195 -8.08 25.46 13.41
N SER A 196 -9.06 25.03 14.20
CA SER A 196 -10.28 24.38 13.70
C SER A 196 -11.51 24.78 14.53
N PRO A 197 -12.73 24.57 14.02
CA PRO A 197 -13.97 24.74 14.80
C PRO A 197 -14.06 23.84 16.04
N PHE A 198 -13.26 22.78 16.08
CA PHE A 198 -13.24 21.78 17.15
C PHE A 198 -12.17 22.07 18.22
N GLY A 199 -11.38 23.13 18.02
CA GLY A 199 -10.25 23.52 18.87
C GLY A 199 -8.91 23.37 18.16
N ALA A 200 -7.90 24.12 18.63
CA ALA A 200 -6.55 24.01 18.07
C ALA A 200 -5.98 22.61 18.30
N GLY A 201 -5.52 21.95 17.24
CA GLY A 201 -5.13 20.55 17.31
C GLY A 201 -4.65 20.00 15.98
N ARG A 202 -4.78 18.69 15.79
CA ARG A 202 -4.34 17.95 14.60
C ARG A 202 -5.33 16.81 14.28
N PRO A 203 -5.33 16.33 13.03
CA PRO A 203 -6.20 15.22 12.63
C PRO A 203 -5.85 13.92 13.36
N GLY A 204 -6.83 13.03 13.45
CA GLY A 204 -6.58 11.61 13.71
C GLY A 204 -6.19 10.88 12.41
N TRP A 205 -5.40 9.80 12.52
CA TRP A 205 -4.78 9.12 11.37
C TRP A 205 -5.74 8.78 10.21
N HIS A 206 -6.93 8.27 10.52
CA HIS A 206 -7.85 7.74 9.51
C HIS A 206 -8.48 8.85 8.63
N ILE A 207 -8.73 10.04 9.18
CA ILE A 207 -9.44 11.12 8.47
C ILE A 207 -8.63 11.68 7.30
N GLU A 208 -7.31 11.48 7.35
CA GLU A 208 -6.39 11.96 6.35
C GLU A 208 -6.66 11.29 5.00
N CYS A 209 -6.68 9.95 4.97
CA CYS A 209 -6.85 9.17 3.75
C CYS A 209 -8.25 9.33 3.15
N SER A 210 -9.31 9.37 3.97
CA SER A 210 -10.66 9.68 3.47
C SER A 210 -10.72 11.05 2.79
N ALA A 211 -10.15 12.09 3.41
CA ALA A 211 -10.18 13.44 2.83
C ALA A 211 -9.32 13.54 1.55
N MET A 212 -8.08 13.07 1.60
CA MET A 212 -7.14 13.15 0.48
C MET A 212 -7.58 12.32 -0.73
N SER A 213 -8.08 11.10 -0.49
CA SER A 213 -8.54 10.23 -1.57
C SER A 213 -9.78 10.77 -2.26
N MET A 214 -10.74 11.31 -1.50
CA MET A 214 -11.96 11.89 -2.08
C MET A 214 -11.70 13.20 -2.83
N ASP A 215 -10.77 14.04 -2.35
CA ASP A 215 -10.37 15.25 -3.05
C ASP A 215 -9.68 14.93 -4.39
N ALA A 216 -8.79 13.93 -4.39
CA ALA A 216 -8.02 13.56 -5.58
C ALA A 216 -8.82 12.74 -6.61
N LEU A 217 -9.65 11.79 -6.16
CA LEU A 217 -10.26 10.77 -7.03
C LEU A 217 -11.80 10.82 -7.06
N GLY A 218 -12.42 11.67 -6.25
CA GLY A 218 -13.87 11.74 -6.05
C GLY A 218 -14.40 10.73 -5.04
N THR A 219 -15.72 10.67 -4.89
CA THR A 219 -16.37 9.97 -3.76
C THR A 219 -16.33 8.45 -3.80
N THR A 220 -16.14 7.85 -4.98
CA THR A 220 -16.05 6.39 -5.14
C THR A 220 -14.81 6.05 -5.94
N ILE A 221 -13.89 5.29 -5.36
CA ILE A 221 -12.63 4.84 -5.93
C ILE A 221 -12.84 3.45 -6.55
N ASP A 222 -12.08 3.11 -7.60
CA ASP A 222 -12.21 1.80 -8.24
C ASP A 222 -11.45 0.73 -7.45
N ILE A 223 -10.19 0.99 -7.09
CA ILE A 223 -9.37 0.08 -6.27
C ILE A 223 -8.76 0.87 -5.10
N HIS A 224 -8.99 0.40 -3.88
CA HIS A 224 -8.33 0.93 -2.68
C HIS A 224 -7.52 -0.19 -2.02
N GLY A 225 -6.31 0.10 -1.55
CA GLY A 225 -5.56 -0.90 -0.81
C GLY A 225 -4.36 -0.42 0.00
N GLY A 226 -3.73 -1.39 0.66
CA GLY A 226 -2.50 -1.24 1.43
C GLY A 226 -2.02 -2.59 1.97
N GLY A 227 -1.27 -2.59 3.07
CA GLY A 227 -0.96 -3.81 3.82
C GLY A 227 -2.18 -4.38 4.55
N GLU A 228 -2.19 -5.68 4.86
CA GLU A 228 -3.29 -6.32 5.61
C GLU A 228 -3.48 -5.74 7.03
N ASP A 229 -2.44 -5.11 7.58
CA ASP A 229 -2.52 -4.37 8.83
C ASP A 229 -3.42 -3.12 8.76
N LEU A 230 -3.70 -2.62 7.55
CA LEU A 230 -4.59 -1.48 7.32
C LEU A 230 -6.06 -1.87 7.14
N ILE A 231 -6.38 -3.16 6.95
CA ILE A 231 -7.78 -3.63 6.88
C ILE A 231 -8.58 -3.10 8.08
N PHE A 232 -8.00 -3.23 9.27
CA PHE A 232 -8.54 -2.68 10.50
C PHE A 232 -7.41 -2.14 11.40
N PRO A 233 -7.57 -0.95 12.04
CA PRO A 233 -8.75 -0.09 11.99
C PRO A 233 -8.83 0.79 10.74
N HIS A 234 -7.71 1.01 10.03
CA HIS A 234 -7.55 2.14 9.12
C HIS A 234 -8.62 2.21 8.02
N HIS A 235 -8.68 1.23 7.13
CA HIS A 235 -9.61 1.24 6.01
C HIS A 235 -11.09 1.07 6.44
N GLU A 236 -11.36 0.35 7.53
CA GLU A 236 -12.71 0.27 8.11
C GLU A 236 -13.19 1.66 8.57
N CYS A 237 -12.31 2.44 9.20
CA CYS A 237 -12.60 3.81 9.60
C CYS A 237 -12.76 4.74 8.39
N GLU A 238 -11.96 4.56 7.34
CA GLU A 238 -12.10 5.36 6.11
C GLU A 238 -13.45 5.15 5.43
N ILE A 239 -13.92 3.89 5.35
CA ILE A 239 -15.26 3.56 4.87
C ILE A 239 -16.29 4.31 5.69
N ALA A 240 -16.24 4.17 7.02
CA ALA A 240 -17.20 4.80 7.92
C ALA A 240 -17.24 6.33 7.75
N GLN A 241 -16.09 6.99 7.61
CA GLN A 241 -16.00 8.44 7.42
C GLN A 241 -16.53 8.87 6.05
N SER A 242 -16.07 8.23 4.99
CA SER A 242 -16.39 8.59 3.61
C SER A 242 -17.86 8.31 3.29
N GLU A 243 -18.37 7.13 3.64
CA GLU A 243 -19.74 6.71 3.32
C GLU A 243 -20.77 7.41 4.19
N SER A 244 -20.46 7.74 5.46
CA SER A 244 -21.36 8.55 6.31
C SER A 244 -21.64 9.94 5.73
N VAL A 245 -20.67 10.57 5.07
CA VAL A 245 -20.86 11.91 4.48
C VAL A 245 -21.45 11.85 3.08
N THR A 246 -21.02 10.87 2.28
CA THR A 246 -21.37 10.81 0.85
C THR A 246 -22.63 9.99 0.57
N GLY A 247 -22.96 9.02 1.42
CA GLY A 247 -24.07 8.10 1.25
C GLY A 247 -23.90 7.12 0.07
N VAL A 248 -22.68 6.98 -0.46
CA VAL A 248 -22.35 6.07 -1.57
C VAL A 248 -21.14 5.21 -1.20
N THR A 249 -20.97 4.10 -1.91
CA THR A 249 -19.82 3.20 -1.72
C THR A 249 -18.49 3.93 -1.91
N PHE A 250 -17.58 3.79 -0.95
CA PHE A 250 -16.27 4.47 -0.97
C PHE A 250 -15.28 3.83 -1.96
N SER A 251 -15.15 2.49 -1.95
CA SER A 251 -14.32 1.76 -2.90
C SER A 251 -15.05 0.56 -3.48
N ARG A 252 -14.90 0.33 -4.79
CA ARG A 252 -15.51 -0.83 -5.47
C ARG A 252 -14.81 -2.15 -5.15
N TYR A 253 -13.49 -2.09 -4.94
CA TYR A 253 -12.63 -3.23 -4.68
C TYR A 253 -11.58 -2.89 -3.61
N TRP A 254 -11.43 -3.77 -2.63
CA TRP A 254 -10.43 -3.67 -1.57
C TRP A 254 -9.35 -4.73 -1.75
N VAL A 255 -8.11 -4.30 -1.98
CA VAL A 255 -6.97 -5.19 -2.25
C VAL A 255 -5.95 -5.01 -1.13
N HIS A 256 -5.52 -6.09 -0.48
CA HIS A 256 -4.57 -6.01 0.63
C HIS A 256 -3.41 -6.99 0.46
N THR A 257 -2.21 -6.55 0.84
CA THR A 257 -0.97 -7.33 0.73
C THR A 257 -0.60 -7.95 2.06
N GLY A 258 -0.06 -9.16 2.04
CA GLY A 258 0.50 -9.82 3.22
C GLY A 258 1.68 -9.04 3.81
N LEU A 259 1.97 -9.32 5.08
CA LEU A 259 3.08 -8.73 5.81
C LEU A 259 4.38 -9.50 5.56
N VAL A 260 5.49 -8.76 5.58
CA VAL A 260 6.83 -9.31 5.46
C VAL A 260 7.47 -9.38 6.85
N GLY A 261 7.90 -10.57 7.26
CA GLY A 261 8.73 -10.82 8.44
C GLY A 261 10.21 -10.93 8.09
N TYR A 262 11.07 -11.07 9.10
CA TYR A 262 12.51 -11.26 8.93
C TYR A 262 13.01 -12.37 9.87
N GLN A 263 13.61 -13.41 9.28
CA GLN A 263 14.27 -14.51 10.00
C GLN A 263 13.46 -15.08 11.20
N GLY A 264 12.23 -15.54 10.98
CA GLY A 264 11.39 -16.12 12.04
C GLY A 264 10.73 -15.11 13.00
N THR A 265 10.89 -13.81 12.76
CA THR A 265 10.38 -12.74 13.62
C THR A 265 9.64 -11.69 12.80
N LYS A 266 8.50 -11.18 13.30
CA LYS A 266 7.82 -10.02 12.70
C LYS A 266 8.84 -8.89 12.51
N MET A 267 8.93 -8.32 11.30
CA MET A 267 9.72 -7.12 11.10
C MET A 267 9.12 -5.99 11.93
N SER A 268 9.91 -5.40 12.80
CA SER A 268 9.50 -4.21 13.52
C SER A 268 10.68 -3.34 13.85
N LYS A 269 10.43 -2.04 13.86
CA LYS A 269 11.44 -1.04 14.19
C LYS A 269 12.00 -1.24 15.60
N SER A 270 11.16 -1.61 16.56
CA SER A 270 11.59 -1.91 17.93
C SER A 270 12.58 -3.08 18.04
N LEU A 271 12.56 -3.99 17.05
CA LEU A 271 13.45 -5.14 17.01
C LEU A 271 14.71 -4.88 16.17
N GLY A 272 14.79 -3.75 15.46
CA GLY A 272 15.94 -3.38 14.63
C GLY A 272 16.24 -4.36 13.50
N ASN A 273 15.24 -5.14 13.08
CA ASN A 273 15.37 -6.22 12.10
C ASN A 273 14.76 -5.86 10.73
N LEU A 274 14.67 -4.57 10.42
CA LEU A 274 14.20 -4.11 9.13
C LEU A 274 15.26 -4.33 8.06
N VAL A 275 14.84 -4.84 6.91
CA VAL A 275 15.66 -4.92 5.71
C VAL A 275 15.30 -3.74 4.81
N PHE A 276 16.21 -2.77 4.71
CA PHE A 276 16.00 -1.57 3.91
C PHE A 276 16.29 -1.81 2.43
N VAL A 277 15.43 -1.29 1.56
CA VAL A 277 15.62 -1.35 0.10
C VAL A 277 16.90 -0.62 -0.30
N SER A 278 17.19 0.50 0.36
CA SER A 278 18.37 1.33 0.11
C SER A 278 19.69 0.61 0.42
N ASP A 279 19.69 -0.34 1.35
CA ASP A 279 20.83 -1.21 1.66
C ASP A 279 20.90 -2.36 0.63
N LEU A 280 19.78 -3.07 0.42
CA LEU A 280 19.74 -4.19 -0.55
C LEU A 280 20.15 -3.79 -1.96
N ARG A 281 19.77 -2.61 -2.43
CA ARG A 281 20.14 -2.13 -3.78
C ARG A 281 21.62 -1.75 -3.91
N GLN A 282 22.39 -1.76 -2.82
CA GLN A 282 23.85 -1.68 -2.85
C GLN A 282 24.49 -3.07 -3.02
N GLU A 283 23.76 -4.13 -2.67
CA GLU A 283 24.24 -5.51 -2.69
C GLU A 283 23.82 -6.25 -3.96
N ILE A 284 22.58 -6.06 -4.40
CA ILE A 284 21.99 -6.73 -5.57
C ILE A 284 21.29 -5.73 -6.49
N ASP A 285 21.05 -6.17 -7.73
CA ASP A 285 20.31 -5.40 -8.72
C ASP A 285 18.84 -5.21 -8.27
N PRO A 286 18.25 -4.00 -8.37
CA PRO A 286 16.84 -3.78 -8.03
C PRO A 286 15.85 -4.70 -8.76
N ARG A 287 16.17 -5.15 -9.97
CA ARG A 287 15.37 -6.13 -10.71
C ARG A 287 15.35 -7.50 -10.01
N ALA A 288 16.45 -7.85 -9.34
CA ALA A 288 16.53 -9.06 -8.52
C ALA A 288 15.65 -8.92 -7.27
N ILE A 289 15.62 -7.74 -6.63
CA ILE A 289 14.70 -7.48 -5.50
C ILE A 289 13.24 -7.72 -5.93
N ARG A 290 12.83 -7.22 -7.10
CA ARG A 290 11.49 -7.50 -7.65
C ARG A 290 11.23 -8.99 -7.83
N LEU A 291 12.19 -9.73 -8.41
CA LEU A 291 12.07 -11.18 -8.59
C LEU A 291 11.95 -11.93 -7.27
N ALA A 292 12.72 -11.52 -6.25
CA ALA A 292 12.66 -12.12 -4.92
C ALA A 292 11.27 -11.94 -4.31
N LEU A 293 10.73 -10.73 -4.35
CA LEU A 293 9.38 -10.42 -3.85
C LEU A 293 8.28 -11.16 -4.65
N MET A 294 8.46 -11.33 -5.95
CA MET A 294 7.55 -12.10 -6.81
C MET A 294 7.59 -13.63 -6.54
N ALA A 295 8.53 -14.13 -5.73
CA ALA A 295 8.50 -15.53 -5.29
C ALA A 295 7.36 -15.82 -4.31
N HIS A 296 6.75 -14.78 -3.75
CA HIS A 296 5.69 -14.86 -2.76
C HIS A 296 4.39 -14.30 -3.36
N HIS A 297 3.28 -15.01 -3.15
CA HIS A 297 1.97 -14.51 -3.56
C HIS A 297 1.62 -13.27 -2.73
N TYR A 298 1.09 -12.21 -3.36
CA TYR A 298 0.97 -10.89 -2.72
C TYR A 298 0.15 -10.87 -1.42
N ARG A 299 -0.79 -11.80 -1.27
CA ARG A 299 -1.67 -11.97 -0.09
C ARG A 299 -1.06 -12.82 1.02
N SER A 300 0.05 -13.50 0.76
CA SER A 300 0.67 -14.40 1.72
C SER A 300 1.67 -13.65 2.57
N ASN A 301 1.57 -13.83 3.88
CA ASN A 301 2.64 -13.44 4.78
C ASN A 301 3.86 -14.31 4.50
N PHE A 302 5.02 -13.69 4.43
CA PHE A 302 6.27 -14.41 4.21
C PHE A 302 7.40 -13.81 5.04
N GLU A 303 8.46 -14.59 5.21
CA GLU A 303 9.65 -14.16 5.92
C GLU A 303 10.77 -13.97 4.90
N TRP A 304 11.50 -12.88 5.04
CA TRP A 304 12.73 -12.64 4.30
C TRP A 304 13.91 -13.34 4.97
N PHE A 305 14.68 -14.05 4.17
CA PHE A 305 15.98 -14.61 4.50
C PHE A 305 17.06 -14.00 3.62
N ASP A 306 18.23 -13.70 4.18
CA ASP A 306 19.32 -13.01 3.46
C ASP A 306 19.79 -13.81 2.23
N GLU A 307 19.69 -15.13 2.27
CA GLU A 307 19.99 -16.02 1.15
C GLU A 307 19.12 -15.71 -0.09
N GLU A 308 17.88 -15.23 0.10
CA GLU A 308 16.98 -14.86 -0.99
C GLU A 308 17.55 -13.76 -1.89
N ALA A 309 18.39 -12.86 -1.36
CA ALA A 309 19.07 -11.85 -2.16
C ALA A 309 20.00 -12.50 -3.19
N SER A 310 20.81 -13.46 -2.75
CA SER A 310 21.79 -14.14 -3.60
C SER A 310 21.14 -15.06 -4.64
N ASP A 311 20.05 -15.73 -4.27
CA ASP A 311 19.26 -16.56 -5.17
C ASP A 311 18.59 -15.70 -6.25
N ALA A 312 17.98 -14.58 -5.85
CA ALA A 312 17.32 -13.68 -6.79
C ALA A 312 18.30 -13.00 -7.75
N GLN A 313 19.50 -12.65 -7.30
CA GLN A 313 20.55 -12.15 -8.20
C GLN A 313 20.97 -13.21 -9.22
N SER A 314 21.14 -14.46 -8.77
CA SER A 314 21.48 -15.59 -9.65
C SER A 314 20.40 -15.85 -10.71
N ASP A 315 19.14 -15.74 -10.33
CA ASP A 315 17.99 -15.82 -11.21
C ASP A 315 17.96 -14.68 -12.24
N LEU A 316 18.19 -13.44 -11.81
CA LEU A 316 18.26 -12.30 -12.72
C LEU A 316 19.37 -12.49 -13.75
N ASP A 317 20.58 -12.84 -13.30
CA ASP A 317 21.72 -13.05 -14.20
C ASP A 317 21.40 -14.11 -15.26
N ARG A 318 20.65 -15.15 -14.87
CA ARG A 318 20.17 -16.19 -15.77
C ARG A 318 19.18 -15.65 -16.80
N LEU A 319 18.17 -14.89 -16.37
CA LEU A 319 17.18 -14.28 -17.27
C LEU A 319 17.87 -13.37 -18.29
N VAL A 320 18.80 -12.52 -17.84
CA VAL A 320 19.57 -11.60 -18.70
C VAL A 320 20.42 -12.37 -19.71
N ARG A 321 21.13 -13.43 -19.29
CA ARG A 321 21.91 -14.29 -20.21
C ARG A 321 21.03 -14.97 -21.26
N ALA A 322 19.88 -15.48 -20.85
CA ALA A 322 18.95 -16.15 -21.75
C ALA A 322 18.34 -15.17 -22.77
N ALA A 323 17.91 -13.98 -22.32
CA ALA A 323 17.39 -12.92 -23.17
C ALA A 323 18.42 -12.47 -24.23
N GLY A 324 19.67 -12.25 -23.82
CA GLY A 324 20.71 -11.75 -24.70
C GLY A 324 20.35 -10.37 -25.27
N LYS A 325 20.49 -10.19 -26.59
CA LYS A 325 20.15 -8.94 -27.30
C LYS A 325 18.92 -9.08 -28.19
N ALA A 326 17.98 -9.92 -27.80
CA ALA A 326 16.76 -10.16 -28.59
C ALA A 326 15.78 -9.00 -28.42
N ASP A 327 15.18 -8.54 -29.52
CA ASP A 327 14.06 -7.59 -29.44
C ASP A 327 12.82 -8.26 -28.83
N PRO A 328 11.98 -7.51 -28.09
CA PRO A 328 10.77 -8.04 -27.47
C PRO A 328 9.75 -8.54 -28.51
N VAL A 329 9.13 -9.68 -28.21
CA VAL A 329 8.05 -10.28 -29.00
C VAL A 329 6.84 -10.47 -28.08
N SER A 330 5.87 -9.55 -28.16
CA SER A 330 4.74 -9.43 -27.20
C SER A 330 3.59 -10.43 -27.40
N HIS A 331 3.84 -11.53 -28.11
CA HIS A 331 2.87 -12.58 -28.38
C HIS A 331 3.55 -13.94 -28.37
N GLY A 332 2.85 -14.96 -27.86
CA GLY A 332 3.34 -16.33 -27.81
C GLY A 332 3.11 -16.97 -26.44
N PRO A 333 3.36 -18.29 -26.32
CA PRO A 333 2.89 -19.07 -25.18
C PRO A 333 3.35 -18.56 -23.82
N LEU A 334 4.61 -18.11 -23.71
CA LEU A 334 5.14 -17.55 -22.47
C LEU A 334 4.46 -16.24 -22.07
N VAL A 335 4.22 -15.34 -23.03
CA VAL A 335 3.55 -14.06 -22.75
C VAL A 335 2.11 -14.31 -22.33
N ASP A 336 1.42 -15.24 -23.00
CA ASP A 336 0.05 -15.63 -22.66
C ASP A 336 -0.02 -16.30 -21.28
N GLU A 337 0.97 -17.11 -20.93
CA GLU A 337 1.08 -17.73 -19.60
C GLU A 337 1.30 -16.69 -18.50
N VAL A 338 2.21 -15.72 -18.69
CA VAL A 338 2.45 -14.64 -17.73
C VAL A 338 1.21 -13.77 -17.57
N ARG A 339 0.54 -13.39 -18.67
CA ARG A 339 -0.74 -12.66 -18.62
C ARG A 339 -1.80 -13.44 -17.84
N SER A 340 -1.93 -14.74 -18.13
CA SER A 340 -2.89 -15.61 -17.45
C SER A 340 -2.62 -15.75 -15.96
N ALA A 341 -1.35 -15.80 -15.54
CA ALA A 341 -0.98 -15.87 -14.13
C ALA A 341 -1.25 -14.52 -13.41
N LEU A 342 -0.93 -13.39 -14.06
CA LEU A 342 -1.29 -12.07 -13.54
C LEU A 342 -2.81 -11.86 -13.46
N ASP A 343 -3.57 -12.40 -14.42
CA ASP A 343 -5.04 -12.35 -14.44
C ASP A 343 -5.71 -13.25 -13.38
N ASP A 344 -4.96 -14.16 -12.77
CA ASP A 344 -5.41 -15.10 -11.73
C ASP A 344 -4.89 -14.65 -10.36
N ASP A 345 -5.46 -13.55 -9.84
CA ASP A 345 -5.13 -13.00 -8.52
C ASP A 345 -3.64 -12.67 -8.33
N LEU A 346 -2.96 -12.22 -9.39
CA LEU A 346 -1.51 -11.95 -9.39
C LEU A 346 -0.69 -13.15 -8.88
N ASP A 347 -0.83 -14.30 -9.51
CA ASP A 347 0.02 -15.48 -9.23
C ASP A 347 1.47 -15.25 -9.71
N THR A 348 2.18 -14.38 -9.00
CA THR A 348 3.57 -14.01 -9.24
C THR A 348 4.55 -15.17 -9.05
N PRO A 349 4.34 -16.14 -8.13
CA PRO A 349 5.16 -17.34 -8.09
C PRO A 349 5.10 -18.13 -9.40
N ARG A 350 3.91 -18.27 -10.01
CA ARG A 350 3.77 -18.89 -11.33
C ARG A 350 4.41 -18.07 -12.44
N VAL A 351 4.29 -16.75 -12.41
CA VAL A 351 5.02 -15.86 -13.35
C VAL A 351 6.52 -16.09 -13.26
N ARG A 352 7.10 -16.04 -12.05
CA ARG A 352 8.53 -16.25 -11.82
C ARG A 352 8.98 -17.62 -12.33
N ALA A 353 8.22 -18.68 -12.01
CA ALA A 353 8.51 -20.02 -12.49
C ALA A 353 8.50 -20.13 -14.02
N ALA A 354 7.53 -19.48 -14.68
CA ALA A 354 7.44 -19.46 -16.15
C ALA A 354 8.64 -18.74 -16.79
N LEU A 355 9.05 -17.60 -16.24
CA LEU A 355 10.22 -16.85 -16.72
C LEU A 355 11.52 -17.69 -16.59
N LEU A 356 11.74 -18.30 -15.42
CA LEU A 356 12.93 -19.12 -15.17
C LEU A 356 12.93 -20.41 -16.00
N GLY A 357 11.77 -21.04 -16.18
CA GLY A 357 11.61 -22.22 -17.04
C GLY A 357 11.87 -21.90 -18.52
N ALA A 358 11.44 -20.73 -18.99
CA ALA A 358 11.76 -20.25 -20.33
C ALA A 358 13.26 -19.97 -20.50
N ALA A 359 13.91 -19.37 -19.50
CA ALA A 359 15.36 -19.17 -19.52
C ALA A 359 16.13 -20.49 -19.58
N GLN A 360 15.75 -21.49 -18.78
CA GLN A 360 16.32 -22.85 -18.86
C GLN A 360 16.18 -23.44 -20.27
N SER A 361 14.97 -23.35 -20.85
CA SER A 361 14.70 -23.92 -22.17
C SER A 361 15.55 -23.26 -23.27
N ILE A 362 15.81 -21.95 -23.15
CA ILE A 362 16.70 -21.21 -24.06
C ILE A 362 18.15 -21.66 -23.89
N GLU A 363 18.62 -21.85 -22.66
CA GLU A 363 19.97 -22.36 -22.37
C GLU A 363 20.17 -23.79 -22.90
N ASP A 364 19.12 -24.62 -22.89
CA ASP A 364 19.12 -26.00 -23.41
C ASP A 364 19.04 -26.07 -24.96
N GLY A 365 18.98 -24.93 -25.64
CA GLY A 365 19.06 -24.84 -27.10
C GLY A 365 17.74 -24.61 -27.83
N ALA A 366 16.67 -24.17 -27.14
CA ALA A 366 15.46 -23.71 -27.82
C ALA A 366 15.76 -22.50 -28.74
N GLY A 367 15.31 -22.57 -29.99
CA GLY A 367 15.58 -21.57 -31.03
C GLY A 367 14.85 -20.22 -30.87
N PRO A 368 15.14 -19.22 -31.71
CA PRO A 368 14.45 -17.92 -31.74
C PRO A 368 13.02 -18.10 -32.27
N PRO A 369 12.03 -18.22 -31.37
CA PRO A 369 11.22 -17.09 -30.88
C PRO A 369 11.18 -16.96 -29.35
N HIS A 370 11.84 -17.85 -28.59
CA HIS A 370 11.72 -17.89 -27.12
C HIS A 370 12.38 -16.70 -26.41
N ARG A 371 13.47 -16.16 -26.95
CA ARG A 371 14.23 -15.06 -26.32
C ARG A 371 13.46 -13.73 -26.29
N GLY A 372 12.87 -13.34 -27.42
CA GLY A 372 12.07 -12.11 -27.49
C GLY A 372 10.79 -12.20 -26.66
N CYS A 373 10.17 -13.38 -26.58
CA CYS A 373 9.05 -13.62 -25.67
C CYS A 373 9.47 -13.49 -24.20
N LEU A 374 10.68 -13.93 -23.83
CA LEU A 374 11.20 -13.78 -22.46
C LEU A 374 11.35 -12.29 -22.09
N VAL A 375 11.92 -11.48 -23.00
CA VAL A 375 12.03 -10.03 -22.82
C VAL A 375 10.66 -9.38 -22.63
N ALA A 376 9.70 -9.68 -23.53
CA ALA A 376 8.36 -9.12 -23.45
C ALA A 376 7.61 -9.57 -22.17
N ALA A 377 7.71 -10.85 -21.80
CA ALA A 377 7.06 -11.39 -20.61
C ALA A 377 7.64 -10.79 -19.31
N ALA A 378 8.96 -10.65 -19.20
CA ALA A 378 9.59 -9.99 -18.05
C ALA A 378 9.20 -8.50 -17.94
N SER A 379 9.04 -7.81 -19.09
CA SER A 379 8.65 -6.40 -19.13
C SER A 379 7.24 -6.13 -18.58
N LEU A 380 6.31 -7.10 -18.68
CA LEU A 380 4.99 -7.03 -18.04
C LEU A 380 5.10 -6.89 -16.52
N CYS A 381 6.20 -7.38 -15.94
CA CYS A 381 6.49 -7.34 -14.52
C CYS A 381 7.52 -6.27 -14.16
N GLY A 382 7.78 -5.29 -15.03
CA GLY A 382 8.73 -4.20 -14.78
C GLY A 382 10.19 -4.64 -14.69
N ILE A 383 10.53 -5.83 -15.20
CA ILE A 383 11.89 -6.34 -15.23
C ILE A 383 12.45 -6.14 -16.64
N ASP A 384 13.32 -5.13 -16.79
CA ASP A 384 14.06 -4.90 -18.04
C ASP A 384 15.26 -5.85 -18.10
N LEU A 385 15.36 -6.66 -19.16
CA LEU A 385 16.43 -7.65 -19.32
C LEU A 385 17.61 -7.16 -20.18
N HIS A 386 17.61 -5.89 -20.59
CA HIS A 386 18.67 -5.29 -21.41
C HIS A 386 19.62 -4.36 -20.65
#